data_AF-A0A3S1KRH5-F1
#
_entry.id   AF-A0A3S1KRH5-F1
#
_cell.length_a   1.000
_cell.length_b   1.000
_cell.length_c   1.000
_cell.angle_alpha   90.00
_cell.angle_beta   90.00
_cell.angle_gamma   90.00
#
_symmetry.space_group_name_H-M   'P 1'
#
loop_
_entity.id
_entity.type
_entity.pdbx_description
1 polymer ?
#
loop_
_entity_poly.entity_id
_entity_poly.type
_entity_poly.pdbx_seq_one_letter_code
_entity_poly.pdbx_strand_id
1 'polypeptide(L)'
;MSLFSHLDPYLLNPANDPLVFDATLAGHGSYTTEHFVLRLSPRAHELVDALTQRDTEGHDAAELYQAYSTYLHETVHWWQHMGSTAGLILSLAYPAQIYGSMTSLQTFARGAGVAKPVKAWAHRAMLDGRTHSDPVLAAANIAVNNALDIKFYKQLAWSPKSILSLEQTPYFQSVGHSYLKTYGEIVHAINGSCDFAEGQFPDPGRWDAQFLKLQLSRIEGFHRGARPPYADIGIQQIFEGQARFCQIQYLASSGGRAASDVSRARLLCARLCRLV
;
A
#
# COMPACT_ATOMS: atom_id res chain seq x y z
N MET A 1 27.70 -4.86 -29.66
CA MET A 1 27.94 -3.50 -29.12
C MET A 1 26.68 -3.09 -28.37
N SER A 2 26.76 -3.03 -27.05
CA SER A 2 25.61 -2.75 -26.17
C SER A 2 25.14 -1.31 -26.36
N LEU A 3 23.84 -1.11 -26.56
CA LEU A 3 23.18 0.16 -26.87
C LEU A 3 23.27 1.22 -25.75
N PHE A 4 23.98 0.92 -24.66
CA PHE A 4 24.01 1.71 -23.42
C PHE A 4 25.40 2.20 -23.01
N SER A 5 26.43 2.01 -23.84
CA SER A 5 27.81 2.44 -23.54
C SER A 5 28.03 3.95 -23.43
N HIS A 6 27.00 4.76 -23.71
CA HIS A 6 27.06 6.22 -23.70
C HIS A 6 26.28 6.86 -22.54
N LEU A 7 25.68 6.06 -21.65
CA LEU A 7 25.04 6.60 -20.46
C LEU A 7 26.11 6.96 -19.42
N ASP A 8 26.08 8.22 -18.96
CA ASP A 8 26.96 8.72 -17.91
C ASP A 8 26.79 7.84 -16.64
N PRO A 9 27.86 7.20 -16.14
CA PRO A 9 27.80 6.36 -14.94
C PRO A 9 27.26 7.10 -13.71
N TYR A 10 27.41 8.43 -13.65
CA TYR A 10 26.87 9.27 -12.57
C TYR A 10 25.35 9.45 -12.64
N LEU A 11 24.74 9.29 -13.83
CA LEU A 11 23.27 9.27 -13.97
C LEU A 11 22.65 7.93 -13.54
N LEU A 12 23.46 6.88 -13.45
CA LEU A 12 23.04 5.56 -12.95
C LEU A 12 23.24 5.40 -11.45
N ASN A 13 24.04 6.28 -10.81
CA ASN A 13 24.27 6.20 -9.37
C ASN A 13 24.74 7.54 -8.75
N PRO A 14 23.83 8.51 -8.53
CA PRO A 14 24.13 9.64 -7.68
C PRO A 14 24.05 9.17 -6.22
N ALA A 15 25.19 8.93 -5.59
CA ALA A 15 25.31 8.40 -4.22
C ALA A 15 24.59 9.21 -3.10
N ASN A 16 23.83 10.26 -3.44
CA ASN A 16 23.07 11.11 -2.52
C ASN A 16 21.74 11.64 -3.12
N ASP A 17 21.20 11.08 -4.21
CA ASP A 17 19.86 11.48 -4.69
C ASP A 17 18.78 10.70 -3.91
N PRO A 18 17.80 11.35 -3.25
CA PRO A 18 16.65 10.68 -2.64
C PRO A 18 15.76 9.92 -3.65
N LEU A 19 16.03 10.03 -4.96
CA LEU A 19 15.47 9.22 -6.03
C LEU A 19 16.32 8.00 -6.41
N VAL A 20 17.52 7.82 -5.82
CA VAL A 20 18.26 6.54 -5.91
C VAL A 20 17.54 5.51 -5.06
N PHE A 21 16.94 4.55 -5.73
CA PHE A 21 16.19 3.48 -5.11
C PHE A 21 17.16 2.44 -4.53
N ASP A 22 17.55 2.61 -3.26
CA ASP A 22 18.24 1.58 -2.48
C ASP A 22 17.54 0.21 -2.60
N ALA A 23 16.21 0.19 -2.78
CA ALA A 23 15.42 -1.03 -2.98
C ALA A 23 15.75 -1.83 -4.26
N THR A 24 16.29 -1.22 -5.31
CA THR A 24 16.68 -1.90 -6.57
C THR A 24 18.19 -2.16 -6.69
N LEU A 25 19.00 -1.48 -5.88
CA LEU A 25 20.46 -1.67 -5.82
C LEU A 25 20.87 -2.60 -4.66
N ALA A 26 20.14 -2.58 -3.53
CA ALA A 26 20.33 -3.47 -2.38
C ALA A 26 19.28 -4.61 -2.30
N GLY A 27 18.14 -4.47 -2.98
CA GLY A 27 17.11 -5.51 -3.13
C GLY A 27 17.07 -6.09 -4.55
N HIS A 28 16.80 -7.39 -4.67
CA HIS A 28 16.69 -8.04 -5.98
C HIS A 28 15.42 -7.61 -6.75
N GLY A 29 14.42 -7.04 -6.05
CA GLY A 29 13.21 -6.46 -6.60
C GLY A 29 12.37 -5.77 -5.53
N SER A 30 11.38 -4.98 -5.94
CA SER A 30 10.37 -4.38 -5.06
C SER A 30 9.07 -4.09 -5.80
N TYR A 31 7.95 -4.36 -5.12
CA TYR A 31 6.63 -3.89 -5.50
C TYR A 31 6.16 -2.76 -4.56
N THR A 32 5.68 -1.65 -5.12
CA THR A 32 5.10 -0.54 -4.33
C THR A 32 3.61 -0.38 -4.60
N THR A 33 2.81 -0.42 -3.54
CA THR A 33 1.34 -0.32 -3.59
C THR A 33 0.85 1.08 -3.95
N GLU A 34 1.64 2.11 -3.65
CA GLU A 34 1.27 3.51 -3.96
C GLU A 34 1.46 3.86 -5.43
N HIS A 35 2.42 3.23 -6.11
CA HIS A 35 2.74 3.52 -7.50
C HIS A 35 2.30 2.41 -8.47
N PHE A 36 1.86 1.26 -7.95
CA PHE A 36 1.54 0.05 -8.72
C PHE A 36 2.68 -0.43 -9.63
N VAL A 37 3.92 -0.16 -9.24
CA VAL A 37 5.10 -0.54 -10.04
C VAL A 37 5.80 -1.73 -9.40
N LEU A 38 6.01 -2.78 -10.20
CA LEU A 38 6.98 -3.83 -9.94
C LEU A 38 8.31 -3.42 -10.54
N ARG A 39 9.37 -3.48 -9.75
CA ARG A 39 10.74 -3.16 -10.19
C ARG A 39 11.65 -4.31 -9.83
N LEU A 40 12.46 -4.76 -10.78
CA LEU A 40 13.55 -5.70 -10.54
C LEU A 40 14.88 -4.94 -10.54
N SER A 41 15.90 -5.51 -9.91
CA SER A 41 17.26 -5.02 -10.14
C SER A 41 17.65 -5.20 -11.62
N PRO A 42 18.53 -4.35 -12.19
CA PRO A 42 18.94 -4.46 -13.59
C PRO A 42 19.46 -5.87 -13.94
N ARG A 43 20.23 -6.48 -13.04
CA ARG A 43 20.74 -7.85 -13.22
C ARG A 43 19.64 -8.90 -13.20
N ALA A 44 18.68 -8.80 -12.28
CA ALA A 44 17.55 -9.73 -12.24
C ALA A 44 16.69 -9.60 -13.51
N HIS A 45 16.50 -8.38 -14.01
CA HIS A 45 15.80 -8.13 -15.26
C HIS A 45 16.52 -8.77 -16.45
N GLU A 46 17.83 -8.55 -16.59
CA GLU A 46 18.67 -9.16 -17.65
C GLU A 46 18.56 -10.69 -17.65
N LEU A 47 18.67 -11.31 -16.47
CA LEU A 47 18.60 -12.78 -16.33
C LEU A 47 17.21 -13.33 -16.63
N VAL A 48 16.15 -12.61 -16.28
CA VAL A 48 14.77 -13.00 -16.62
C VAL A 48 14.51 -12.86 -18.12
N ASP A 49 15.05 -11.84 -18.76
CA ASP A 49 14.98 -11.65 -20.21
C ASP A 49 15.72 -12.77 -20.95
N ALA A 50 16.96 -13.08 -20.53
CA ALA A 50 17.75 -14.19 -21.06
C ALA A 50 16.97 -15.52 -20.98
N LEU A 51 16.37 -15.81 -19.82
CA LEU A 51 15.58 -17.03 -19.61
C LEU A 51 14.30 -17.07 -20.46
N THR A 52 13.62 -15.93 -20.65
CA THR A 52 12.40 -15.86 -21.47
C THR A 52 12.67 -15.91 -22.97
N GLN A 53 13.82 -15.39 -23.42
CA GLN A 53 14.28 -15.46 -24.81
C GLN A 53 15.00 -16.79 -25.13
N ARG A 54 15.26 -17.63 -24.12
CA ARG A 54 16.06 -18.87 -24.22
C ARG A 54 17.51 -18.65 -24.61
N ASP A 55 18.03 -17.44 -24.37
CA ASP A 55 19.43 -17.09 -24.56
C ASP A 55 20.19 -17.28 -23.24
N THR A 56 20.33 -18.55 -22.82
CA THR A 56 20.92 -18.89 -21.51
C THR A 56 22.39 -19.28 -21.60
N GLU A 57 22.99 -19.23 -22.79
CA GLU A 57 24.40 -19.58 -22.96
C GLU A 57 25.31 -18.57 -22.22
N GLY A 58 26.27 -19.08 -21.46
CA GLY A 58 27.19 -18.23 -20.68
C GLY A 58 26.65 -17.72 -19.34
N HIS A 59 25.39 -18.01 -19.00
CA HIS A 59 24.81 -17.68 -17.69
C HIS A 59 24.84 -18.89 -16.74
N ASP A 60 25.04 -18.65 -15.44
CA ASP A 60 24.89 -19.68 -14.42
C ASP A 60 23.40 -20.04 -14.23
N ALA A 61 23.10 -21.35 -14.20
CA ALA A 61 21.75 -21.84 -14.06
C ALA A 61 21.13 -21.47 -12.70
N ALA A 62 21.93 -21.46 -11.62
CA ALA A 62 21.41 -21.07 -10.31
C ALA A 62 21.07 -19.58 -10.27
N GLU A 63 21.89 -18.72 -10.87
CA GLU A 63 21.57 -17.29 -11.04
C GLU A 63 20.27 -17.07 -11.83
N LEU A 64 20.09 -17.78 -12.94
CA LEU A 64 18.88 -17.69 -13.77
C LEU A 64 17.61 -18.08 -12.99
N TYR A 65 17.65 -19.22 -12.28
CA TYR A 65 16.53 -19.65 -11.46
C TYR A 65 16.27 -18.72 -10.28
N GLN A 66 17.32 -18.21 -9.64
CA GLN A 66 17.16 -17.26 -8.55
C GLN A 66 16.48 -15.97 -9.04
N ALA A 67 16.93 -15.41 -10.16
CA ALA A 67 16.35 -14.20 -10.76
C ALA A 67 14.87 -14.41 -11.13
N TYR A 68 14.54 -15.52 -11.76
CA TYR A 68 13.14 -15.83 -12.08
C TYR A 68 12.30 -16.06 -10.82
N SER A 69 12.87 -16.65 -9.76
CA SER A 69 12.18 -16.81 -8.48
C SER A 69 11.84 -15.46 -7.84
N THR A 70 12.74 -14.47 -7.94
CA THR A 70 12.48 -13.09 -7.48
C THR A 70 11.39 -12.43 -8.32
N TYR A 71 11.46 -12.56 -9.64
CA TYR A 71 10.39 -12.07 -10.51
C TYR A 71 9.03 -12.66 -10.15
N LEU A 72 8.98 -13.97 -9.89
CA LEU A 72 7.76 -14.66 -9.47
C LEU A 72 7.26 -14.15 -8.10
N HIS A 73 8.16 -13.96 -7.13
CA HIS A 73 7.84 -13.40 -5.82
C HIS A 73 7.17 -12.02 -5.94
N GLU A 74 7.81 -11.09 -6.66
CA GLU A 74 7.27 -9.74 -6.87
C GLU A 74 5.98 -9.76 -7.69
N THR A 75 5.87 -10.69 -8.65
CA THR A 75 4.63 -10.89 -9.41
C THR A 75 3.51 -11.29 -8.46
N VAL A 76 3.71 -12.25 -7.56
CA VAL A 76 2.68 -12.65 -6.58
C VAL A 76 2.20 -11.46 -5.74
N HIS A 77 3.10 -10.57 -5.28
CA HIS A 77 2.71 -9.33 -4.59
C HIS A 77 1.80 -8.44 -5.45
N TRP A 78 2.11 -8.29 -6.74
CA TRP A 78 1.23 -7.56 -7.67
C TRP A 78 -0.16 -8.21 -7.79
N TRP A 79 -0.23 -9.53 -7.94
CA TRP A 79 -1.51 -10.26 -8.01
C TRP A 79 -2.32 -10.14 -6.72
N GLN A 80 -1.67 -10.19 -5.56
CA GLN A 80 -2.33 -9.96 -4.27
C GLN A 80 -2.91 -8.55 -4.19
N HIS A 81 -2.21 -7.55 -4.73
CA HIS A 81 -2.69 -6.18 -4.72
C HIS A 81 -3.88 -5.96 -5.66
N MET A 82 -3.84 -6.54 -6.86
CA MET A 82 -4.93 -6.43 -7.84
C MET A 82 -6.13 -7.34 -7.56
N GLY A 83 -5.90 -8.50 -6.95
CA GLY A 83 -6.86 -9.60 -6.86
C GLY A 83 -7.50 -9.81 -5.49
N SER A 84 -7.03 -9.14 -4.44
CA SER A 84 -7.61 -9.28 -3.09
C SER A 84 -8.33 -8.02 -2.64
N THR A 85 -9.33 -8.16 -1.77
CA THR A 85 -10.03 -7.04 -1.14
C THR A 85 -9.09 -6.14 -0.36
N ALA A 86 -8.13 -6.73 0.37
CA ALA A 86 -7.10 -5.99 1.09
C ALA A 86 -6.20 -5.20 0.13
N GLY A 87 -5.81 -5.82 -0.99
CA GLY A 87 -5.09 -5.17 -2.08
C GLY A 87 -5.84 -3.97 -2.62
N LEU A 88 -7.09 -4.17 -3.07
CA LEU A 88 -7.97 -3.13 -3.59
C LEU A 88 -8.15 -1.95 -2.62
N ILE A 89 -8.35 -2.23 -1.33
CA ILE A 89 -8.48 -1.18 -0.32
C ILE A 89 -7.17 -0.38 -0.19
N LEU A 90 -6.03 -1.06 -0.10
CA LEU A 90 -4.72 -0.40 0.00
C LEU A 90 -4.38 0.40 -1.27
N SER A 91 -4.76 -0.12 -2.44
CA SER A 91 -4.67 0.53 -3.76
C SER A 91 -5.44 1.85 -3.80
N LEU A 92 -6.69 1.83 -3.32
CA LEU A 92 -7.59 2.98 -3.38
C LEU A 92 -7.40 3.96 -2.23
N ALA A 93 -6.73 3.57 -1.15
CA ALA A 93 -6.55 4.41 0.03
C ALA A 93 -5.93 5.78 -0.30
N TYR A 94 -4.91 5.82 -1.16
CA TYR A 94 -4.26 7.09 -1.55
C TYR A 94 -5.15 8.01 -2.39
N PRO A 95 -5.74 7.57 -3.52
CA PRO A 95 -6.66 8.42 -4.27
C PRO A 95 -7.91 8.80 -3.47
N ALA A 96 -8.45 7.89 -2.64
CA ALA A 96 -9.58 8.18 -1.75
C ALA A 96 -9.25 9.27 -0.72
N GLN A 97 -8.05 9.22 -0.12
CA GLN A 97 -7.58 10.27 0.79
C GLN A 97 -7.60 11.66 0.14
N ILE A 98 -7.13 11.76 -1.10
CA ILE A 98 -7.07 13.02 -1.85
C ILE A 98 -8.49 13.49 -2.20
N TYR A 99 -9.32 12.61 -2.76
CA TYR A 99 -10.68 12.93 -3.17
C TYR A 99 -11.54 13.36 -1.98
N GLY A 100 -11.53 12.57 -0.90
CA GLY A 100 -12.26 12.83 0.34
C GLY A 100 -11.86 14.12 1.06
N SER A 101 -10.63 14.58 0.85
CA SER A 101 -10.12 15.81 1.47
C SER A 101 -10.15 17.02 0.53
N MET A 102 -10.57 16.87 -0.73
CA MET A 102 -10.40 17.89 -1.77
C MET A 102 -11.09 19.22 -1.41
N THR A 103 -12.35 19.17 -0.99
CA THR A 103 -13.12 20.36 -0.61
C THR A 103 -12.50 21.09 0.59
N SER A 104 -12.05 20.33 1.59
CA SER A 104 -11.37 20.89 2.77
C SER A 104 -10.02 21.48 2.40
N LEU A 105 -9.25 20.82 1.53
CA LEU A 105 -7.97 21.34 1.04
C LEU A 105 -8.14 22.61 0.19
N GLN A 106 -9.20 22.71 -0.61
CA GLN A 106 -9.52 23.93 -1.35
C GLN A 106 -9.90 25.08 -0.43
N THR A 107 -10.73 24.80 0.60
CA THR A 107 -11.10 25.78 1.62
C THR A 107 -9.87 26.28 2.37
N PHE A 108 -9.01 25.35 2.79
CA PHE A 108 -7.74 25.67 3.43
C PHE A 108 -6.84 26.52 2.52
N ALA A 109 -6.65 26.12 1.26
CA ALA A 109 -5.78 26.84 0.32
C ALA A 109 -6.27 28.27 0.03
N ARG A 110 -7.59 28.50 -0.03
CA ARG A 110 -8.18 29.84 -0.21
C ARG A 110 -7.99 30.72 1.02
N GLY A 111 -8.04 30.16 2.22
CA GLY A 111 -7.95 30.92 3.48
C GLY A 111 -6.52 31.14 3.99
N ALA A 112 -5.67 30.12 3.92
CA ALA A 112 -4.31 30.13 4.45
C ALA A 112 -3.21 30.33 3.39
N GLY A 113 -3.56 30.22 2.09
CA GLY A 113 -2.60 30.24 0.99
C GLY A 113 -1.77 28.94 0.87
N VAL A 114 -0.59 29.04 0.29
CA VAL A 114 0.32 27.90 0.04
C VAL A 114 1.16 27.60 1.28
N ALA A 115 0.52 27.08 2.34
CA ALA A 115 1.20 26.67 3.56
C ALA A 115 1.35 25.14 3.63
N LYS A 116 2.61 24.66 3.63
CA LYS A 116 2.95 23.24 3.82
C LYS A 116 4.05 23.09 4.91
N PRO A 117 4.00 22.05 5.76
CA PRO A 117 2.97 21.01 5.82
C PRO A 117 1.70 21.46 6.57
N VAL A 118 0.53 21.08 6.07
CA VAL A 118 -0.80 21.47 6.60
C VAL A 118 -0.94 21.14 8.09
N LYS A 119 -0.45 19.97 8.52
CA LYS A 119 -0.43 19.55 9.93
C LYS A 119 0.32 20.52 10.84
N ALA A 120 1.49 20.99 10.44
CA ALA A 120 2.27 21.93 11.25
C ALA A 120 1.61 23.31 11.29
N TRP A 121 1.00 23.73 10.18
CA TRP A 121 0.23 24.95 10.13
C TRP A 121 -0.97 24.89 11.09
N ALA A 122 -1.75 23.81 11.05
CA ALA A 122 -2.92 23.65 11.91
C ALA A 122 -2.55 23.66 13.40
N HIS A 123 -1.45 22.99 13.76
CA HIS A 123 -0.94 23.00 15.12
C HIS A 123 -0.53 24.40 15.59
N ARG A 124 0.19 25.18 14.77
CA ARG A 124 0.56 26.57 15.11
C ARG A 124 -0.67 27.46 15.26
N ALA A 125 -1.62 27.37 14.33
CA ALA A 125 -2.89 28.07 14.39
C ALA A 125 -3.64 27.82 15.71
N MET A 126 -3.64 26.59 16.22
CA MET A 126 -4.21 26.25 17.52
C MET A 126 -3.43 26.87 18.70
N LEU A 127 -2.10 26.87 18.65
CA LEU A 127 -1.26 27.52 19.66
C LEU A 127 -1.46 29.04 19.68
N ASP A 128 -1.73 29.65 18.53
CA ASP A 128 -2.04 31.08 18.37
C ASP A 128 -3.48 31.43 18.83
N GLY A 129 -4.22 30.47 19.41
CA GLY A 129 -5.53 30.68 20.02
C GLY A 129 -6.71 30.50 19.06
N ARG A 130 -6.48 30.11 17.80
CA ARG A 130 -7.60 29.76 16.90
C ARG A 130 -8.25 28.46 17.36
N THR A 131 -9.57 28.40 17.27
CA THR A 131 -10.36 27.24 17.67
C THR A 131 -11.03 26.59 16.47
N HIS A 132 -11.71 25.47 16.69
CA HIS A 132 -12.48 24.76 15.66
C HIS A 132 -13.60 25.59 15.01
N SER A 133 -13.92 26.77 15.56
CA SER A 133 -14.84 27.73 14.95
C SER A 133 -14.24 28.50 13.78
N ASP A 134 -12.91 28.55 13.64
CA ASP A 134 -12.25 29.09 12.46
C ASP A 134 -12.40 28.09 11.29
N PRO A 135 -13.10 28.47 10.20
CA PRO A 135 -13.38 27.54 9.09
C PRO A 135 -12.13 27.09 8.34
N VAL A 136 -11.07 27.90 8.32
CA VAL A 136 -9.78 27.55 7.68
C VAL A 136 -9.06 26.51 8.54
N LEU A 137 -9.05 26.69 9.86
CA LEU A 137 -8.48 25.71 10.79
C LEU A 137 -9.27 24.41 10.80
N ALA A 138 -10.61 24.49 10.80
CA ALA A 138 -11.48 23.32 10.72
C ALA A 138 -11.20 22.51 9.44
N ALA A 139 -11.12 23.18 8.29
CA ALA A 139 -10.80 22.53 7.02
C ALA A 139 -9.41 21.89 7.02
N ALA A 140 -8.39 22.56 7.57
CA ALA A 140 -7.05 22.00 7.72
C ALA A 140 -7.05 20.74 8.60
N ASN A 141 -7.75 20.79 9.73
CA ASN A 141 -7.86 19.65 10.66
C ASN A 141 -8.58 18.46 10.03
N ILE A 142 -9.66 18.69 9.26
CA ILE A 142 -10.35 17.61 8.53
C ILE A 142 -9.39 16.92 7.57
N ALA A 143 -8.67 17.69 6.74
CA ALA A 143 -7.73 17.12 5.78
C ALA A 143 -6.58 16.34 6.45
N VAL A 144 -6.06 16.86 7.58
CA VAL A 144 -5.00 16.20 8.36
C VAL A 144 -5.52 14.92 9.01
N ASN A 145 -6.71 14.95 9.61
CA ASN A 145 -7.28 13.77 10.27
C ASN A 145 -7.60 12.68 9.26
N ASN A 146 -8.28 13.01 8.15
CA ASN A 146 -8.56 12.05 7.07
C ASN A 146 -7.27 11.37 6.57
N ALA A 147 -6.20 12.15 6.36
CA ALA A 147 -4.90 11.62 5.97
C ALA A 147 -4.28 10.68 7.02
N LEU A 148 -4.39 11.03 8.31
CA LEU A 148 -3.86 10.24 9.40
C LEU A 148 -4.68 8.97 9.64
N ASP A 149 -6.00 9.02 9.58
CA ASP A 149 -6.89 7.87 9.79
C ASP A 149 -6.66 6.80 8.71
N ILE A 150 -6.50 7.20 7.45
CA ILE A 150 -6.14 6.27 6.36
C ILE A 150 -4.75 5.68 6.59
N LYS A 151 -3.78 6.50 7.03
CA LYS A 151 -2.44 5.99 7.40
C LYS A 151 -2.51 4.99 8.55
N PHE A 152 -3.30 5.27 9.59
CA PHE A 152 -3.46 4.40 10.75
C PHE A 152 -4.12 3.08 10.34
N TYR A 153 -5.15 3.12 9.50
CA TYR A 153 -5.71 1.91 8.90
C TYR A 153 -4.65 1.09 8.17
N LYS A 154 -3.85 1.71 7.28
CA LYS A 154 -2.79 1.01 6.54
C LYS A 154 -1.82 0.32 7.51
N GLN A 155 -1.41 1.00 8.58
CA GLN A 155 -0.52 0.43 9.60
C GLN A 155 -1.17 -0.73 10.36
N LEU A 156 -2.43 -0.58 10.79
CA LEU A 156 -3.18 -1.60 11.52
C LEU A 156 -3.44 -2.85 10.67
N ALA A 157 -3.85 -2.68 9.42
CA ALA A 157 -4.11 -3.77 8.50
C ALA A 157 -2.81 -4.48 8.08
N TRP A 158 -1.73 -3.71 7.87
CA TRP A 158 -0.43 -4.26 7.51
C TRP A 158 0.21 -5.05 8.65
N SER A 159 0.22 -4.47 9.85
CA SER A 159 0.78 -5.06 11.06
C SER A 159 -0.08 -4.66 12.26
N PRO A 160 -0.99 -5.52 12.74
CA PRO A 160 -1.91 -5.17 13.83
C PRO A 160 -1.21 -4.76 15.12
N LYS A 161 0.03 -5.24 15.36
CA LYS A 161 0.88 -4.83 16.48
C LYS A 161 1.23 -3.34 16.49
N SER A 162 1.10 -2.65 15.36
CA SER A 162 1.29 -1.20 15.26
C SER A 162 0.36 -0.42 16.18
N ILE A 163 -0.77 -0.99 16.62
CA ILE A 163 -1.66 -0.38 17.59
C ILE A 163 -0.93 0.13 18.85
N LEU A 164 0.09 -0.60 19.31
CA LEU A 164 0.87 -0.27 20.51
C LEU A 164 1.57 1.10 20.41
N SER A 165 1.99 1.51 19.21
CA SER A 165 2.58 2.83 18.98
C SER A 165 1.54 3.87 18.59
N LEU A 166 0.47 3.47 17.88
CA LEU A 166 -0.60 4.37 17.46
C LEU A 166 -1.37 4.96 18.64
N GLU A 167 -1.62 4.17 19.68
CA GLU A 167 -2.33 4.63 20.89
C GLU A 167 -1.63 5.77 21.63
N GLN A 168 -0.30 5.89 21.47
CA GLN A 168 0.49 6.96 22.05
C GLN A 168 0.34 8.28 21.27
N THR A 169 -0.23 8.24 20.07
CA THR A 169 -0.38 9.40 19.20
C THR A 169 -1.64 10.19 19.56
N PRO A 170 -1.57 11.52 19.76
CA PRO A 170 -2.74 12.31 20.14
C PRO A 170 -3.83 12.37 19.05
N TYR A 171 -3.45 12.07 17.80
CA TYR A 171 -4.33 12.04 16.62
C TYR A 171 -5.08 10.72 16.45
N PHE A 172 -4.68 9.65 17.15
CA PHE A 172 -5.34 8.35 17.01
C PHE A 172 -6.62 8.34 17.84
N GLN A 173 -7.77 8.17 17.17
CA GLN A 173 -9.08 8.11 17.83
C GLN A 173 -9.36 6.68 18.32
N SER A 174 -9.44 5.71 17.40
CA SER A 174 -9.61 4.28 17.69
C SER A 174 -9.37 3.45 16.42
N VAL A 175 -9.30 2.13 16.59
CA VAL A 175 -9.24 1.18 15.47
C VAL A 175 -10.48 1.33 14.58
N GLY A 176 -11.67 1.30 15.17
CA GLY A 176 -12.94 1.41 14.47
C GLY A 176 -13.06 2.71 13.68
N HIS A 177 -12.56 3.83 14.21
CA HIS A 177 -12.57 5.10 13.47
C HIS A 177 -11.66 5.07 12.25
N SER A 178 -10.44 4.53 12.39
CA SER A 178 -9.50 4.42 11.28
C SER A 178 -10.08 3.56 10.14
N TYR A 179 -10.74 2.45 10.50
CA TYR A 179 -11.43 1.56 9.55
C TYR A 179 -12.65 2.23 8.90
N LEU A 180 -13.53 2.84 9.70
CA LEU A 180 -14.71 3.53 9.20
C LEU A 180 -14.32 4.61 8.19
N LYS A 181 -13.35 5.45 8.57
CA LYS A 181 -12.88 6.53 7.70
C LYS A 181 -12.33 5.97 6.41
N THR A 182 -11.42 5.00 6.47
CA THR A 182 -10.81 4.46 5.25
C THR A 182 -11.83 3.81 4.33
N TYR A 183 -12.72 2.97 4.87
CA TYR A 183 -13.74 2.31 4.05
C TYR A 183 -14.76 3.31 3.50
N GLY A 184 -15.15 4.30 4.30
CA GLY A 184 -16.10 5.33 3.89
C GLY A 184 -15.56 6.17 2.74
N GLU A 185 -14.32 6.63 2.83
CA GLU A 185 -13.66 7.41 1.78
C GLU A 185 -13.45 6.59 0.50
N ILE A 186 -13.10 5.30 0.63
CA ILE A 186 -12.94 4.41 -0.54
C ILE A 186 -14.28 4.17 -1.24
N VAL A 187 -15.33 3.86 -0.49
CA VAL A 187 -16.67 3.67 -1.07
C VAL A 187 -17.18 4.97 -1.67
N HIS A 188 -16.93 6.13 -1.05
CA HIS A 188 -17.24 7.44 -1.64
C HIS A 188 -16.48 7.67 -2.95
N ALA A 189 -15.18 7.35 -2.99
CA ALA A 189 -14.39 7.50 -4.21
C ALA A 189 -14.89 6.58 -5.34
N ILE A 190 -15.28 5.35 -5.01
CA ILE A 190 -15.89 4.41 -5.97
C ILE A 190 -17.24 4.94 -6.47
N ASN A 191 -18.15 5.34 -5.59
CA ASN A 191 -19.44 5.93 -5.96
C ASN A 191 -19.29 7.22 -6.79
N GLY A 192 -18.30 8.06 -6.47
CA GLY A 192 -18.04 9.31 -7.20
C GLY A 192 -17.38 9.10 -8.56
N SER A 193 -16.77 7.93 -8.79
CA SER A 193 -16.05 7.61 -10.04
C SER A 193 -16.82 6.68 -10.97
N CYS A 194 -17.82 5.97 -10.46
CA CYS A 194 -18.60 4.98 -11.19
C CYS A 194 -20.08 5.36 -11.21
N ASP A 195 -20.72 5.19 -12.36
CA ASP A 195 -22.14 5.52 -12.56
C ASP A 195 -23.04 4.38 -12.08
N PHE A 196 -23.05 4.15 -10.77
CA PHE A 196 -23.94 3.18 -10.14
C PHE A 196 -25.36 3.73 -10.04
N ALA A 197 -26.35 2.89 -10.33
CA ALA A 197 -27.74 3.22 -10.03
C ALA A 197 -27.95 3.36 -8.51
N GLU A 198 -28.99 4.10 -8.12
CA GLU A 198 -29.34 4.28 -6.71
C GLU A 198 -29.50 2.92 -5.99
N GLY A 199 -28.82 2.76 -4.87
CA GLY A 199 -28.85 1.53 -4.07
C GLY A 199 -28.06 0.35 -4.64
N GLN A 200 -27.40 0.49 -5.81
CA GLN A 200 -26.57 -0.57 -6.39
C GLN A 200 -25.24 -0.75 -5.66
N PHE A 201 -24.74 0.28 -4.98
CA PHE A 201 -23.52 0.24 -4.18
C PHE A 201 -23.76 0.82 -2.78
N PRO A 202 -22.97 0.42 -1.75
CA PRO A 202 -23.15 0.93 -0.40
C PRO A 202 -23.03 2.46 -0.31
N ASP A 203 -23.82 3.05 0.58
CA ASP A 203 -23.75 4.47 0.96
C ASP A 203 -23.13 4.60 2.36
N PRO A 204 -21.90 5.13 2.48
CA PRO A 204 -21.23 5.32 3.76
C PRO A 204 -21.90 6.35 4.67
N GLY A 205 -22.69 7.29 4.14
CA GLY A 205 -23.43 8.26 4.95
C GLY A 205 -24.40 7.60 5.93
N ARG A 206 -24.82 6.35 5.64
CA ARG A 206 -25.69 5.56 6.52
C ARG A 206 -24.95 4.92 7.69
N TRP A 207 -23.61 4.94 7.71
CA TRP A 207 -22.80 4.28 8.73
C TRP A 207 -22.62 5.12 9.99
N ASP A 208 -22.69 6.45 9.88
CA ASP A 208 -22.41 7.39 10.96
C ASP A 208 -23.26 7.15 12.21
N ALA A 209 -24.57 6.93 12.03
CA ALA A 209 -25.48 6.67 13.15
C ALA A 209 -25.14 5.38 13.92
N GLN A 210 -24.72 4.33 13.19
CA GLN A 210 -24.32 3.07 13.81
C GLN A 210 -22.97 3.20 14.50
N PHE A 211 -22.02 3.91 13.89
CA PHE A 211 -20.73 4.17 14.53
C PHE A 211 -20.89 4.99 15.81
N LEU A 212 -21.72 6.04 15.78
CA LEU A 212 -22.04 6.84 16.97
C LEU A 212 -22.62 5.98 18.08
N LYS A 213 -23.53 5.04 17.75
CA LYS A 213 -24.06 4.08 18.72
C LYS A 213 -22.95 3.24 19.36
N LEU A 214 -22.03 2.69 18.56
CA LEU A 214 -20.90 1.88 19.08
C LEU A 214 -19.98 2.71 19.98
N GLN A 215 -19.70 3.96 19.60
CA GLN A 215 -18.88 4.88 20.38
C GLN A 215 -19.54 5.25 21.71
N LEU A 216 -20.84 5.60 21.70
CA LEU A 216 -21.60 5.96 22.91
C LEU A 216 -21.78 4.78 23.86
N SER A 217 -21.98 3.57 23.31
CA SER A 217 -22.00 2.32 24.08
C SER A 217 -20.62 1.86 24.55
N ARG A 218 -19.55 2.61 24.23
CA ARG A 218 -18.16 2.32 24.60
C ARG A 218 -17.74 0.88 24.23
N ILE A 219 -18.16 0.44 23.06
CA ILE A 219 -17.72 -0.85 22.52
C ILE A 219 -16.20 -0.81 22.29
N GLU A 220 -15.53 -1.90 22.63
CA GLU A 220 -14.09 -2.07 22.49
C GLU A 220 -13.64 -1.80 21.04
N GLY A 221 -12.60 -0.99 20.86
CA GLY A 221 -12.12 -0.58 19.54
C GLY A 221 -12.92 0.52 18.84
N PHE A 222 -14.06 0.97 19.37
CA PHE A 222 -14.88 2.06 18.80
C PHE A 222 -14.82 3.37 19.59
N HIS A 223 -14.02 3.41 20.65
CA HIS A 223 -13.80 4.63 21.42
C HIS A 223 -12.36 4.73 21.87
N ARG A 224 -11.92 5.95 22.19
CA ARG A 224 -10.53 6.23 22.53
C ARG A 224 -10.09 5.49 23.79
N GLY A 225 -8.92 4.88 23.71
CA GLY A 225 -8.27 4.18 24.81
C GLY A 225 -8.74 2.73 25.04
N ALA A 226 -9.77 2.26 24.34
CA ALA A 226 -10.17 0.86 24.37
C ALA A 226 -9.61 0.11 23.16
N ARG A 227 -8.67 -0.79 23.45
CA ARG A 227 -7.96 -1.58 22.45
C ARG A 227 -8.65 -2.93 22.26
N PRO A 228 -9.14 -3.27 21.06
CA PRO A 228 -9.62 -4.62 20.80
C PRO A 228 -8.46 -5.62 20.79
N PRO A 229 -8.71 -6.92 20.99
CA PRO A 229 -7.72 -7.94 20.71
C PRO A 229 -7.22 -7.77 19.27
N TYR A 230 -5.90 -7.78 19.09
CA TYR A 230 -5.26 -7.70 17.78
C TYR A 230 -4.58 -9.02 17.45
N ALA A 231 -4.59 -9.38 16.17
CA ALA A 231 -3.92 -10.59 15.70
C ALA A 231 -2.39 -10.41 15.66
N ASP A 232 -1.65 -11.50 15.82
CA ASP A 232 -0.19 -11.50 15.59
C ASP A 232 0.17 -11.46 14.10
N ILE A 233 -0.80 -11.75 13.23
CA ILE A 233 -0.65 -11.87 11.77
C ILE A 233 -1.46 -10.76 11.10
N GLY A 234 -0.80 -9.96 10.28
CA GLY A 234 -1.41 -8.93 9.42
C GLY A 234 -1.25 -9.25 7.94
N ILE A 235 -1.65 -8.30 7.08
CA ILE A 235 -1.49 -8.40 5.63
C ILE A 235 -0.02 -8.65 5.26
N GLN A 236 0.93 -8.06 5.99
CA GLN A 236 2.36 -8.26 5.74
C GLN A 236 2.74 -9.74 5.75
N GLN A 237 2.38 -10.46 6.83
CA GLN A 237 2.73 -11.86 6.97
C GLN A 237 1.95 -12.75 5.99
N ILE A 238 0.70 -12.41 5.70
CA ILE A 238 -0.13 -13.17 4.75
C ILE A 238 0.45 -13.05 3.34
N PHE A 239 0.72 -11.83 2.89
CA PHE A 239 1.20 -11.56 1.53
C PHE A 239 2.61 -12.11 1.32
N GLU A 240 3.52 -11.79 2.24
CA GLU A 240 4.90 -12.30 2.20
C GLU A 240 4.96 -13.83 2.31
N GLY A 241 4.13 -14.42 3.18
CA GLY A 241 4.07 -15.88 3.35
C GLY A 241 3.66 -16.59 2.07
N GLN A 242 2.63 -16.08 1.38
CA GLN A 242 2.19 -16.60 0.10
C GLN A 242 3.26 -16.42 -1.00
N ALA A 243 3.86 -15.24 -1.12
CA ALA A 243 4.91 -14.98 -2.11
C ALA A 243 6.14 -15.89 -1.92
N ARG A 244 6.62 -16.02 -0.67
CA ARG A 244 7.71 -16.94 -0.30
C ARG A 244 7.37 -18.39 -0.58
N PHE A 245 6.14 -18.81 -0.27
CA PHE A 245 5.73 -20.19 -0.52
C PHE A 245 5.77 -20.53 -2.02
N CYS A 246 5.23 -19.64 -2.87
CA CYS A 246 5.31 -19.80 -4.32
C CYS A 246 6.76 -19.80 -4.82
N GLN A 247 7.63 -18.93 -4.27
CA GLN A 247 9.05 -18.89 -4.60
C GLN A 247 9.77 -20.20 -4.25
N ILE A 248 9.53 -20.75 -3.05
CA ILE A 248 10.11 -22.03 -2.61
C ILE A 248 9.64 -23.18 -3.50
N GLN A 249 8.35 -23.23 -3.84
CA GLN A 249 7.81 -24.24 -4.75
C GLN A 249 8.48 -24.20 -6.12
N TYR A 250 8.69 -23.00 -6.66
CA TYR A 250 9.39 -22.80 -7.93
C TYR A 250 10.85 -23.29 -7.85
N LEU A 251 11.59 -22.87 -6.83
CA LEU A 251 13.00 -23.24 -6.65
C LEU A 251 13.16 -24.76 -6.45
N ALA A 252 12.32 -25.37 -5.62
CA ALA A 252 12.32 -26.82 -5.40
C ALA A 252 12.04 -27.61 -6.69
N SER A 253 11.16 -27.09 -7.55
CA SER A 253 10.85 -27.71 -8.85
C SER A 253 11.97 -27.51 -9.88
N SER A 254 12.71 -26.41 -9.79
CA SER A 254 13.77 -26.03 -10.74
C SER A 254 15.11 -26.70 -10.41
N GLY A 255 15.34 -27.07 -9.14
CA GLY A 255 16.53 -27.81 -8.69
C GLY A 255 16.40 -29.33 -8.66
N GLY A 256 15.20 -29.88 -8.90
CA GLY A 256 14.96 -31.32 -8.97
C GLY A 256 15.35 -31.90 -10.34
N ARG A 257 15.76 -33.18 -10.39
CA ARG A 257 16.04 -33.95 -11.62
C ARG A 257 14.78 -34.04 -12.51
N ALA A 258 14.48 -32.99 -13.27
CA ALA A 258 13.63 -32.89 -14.48
C ALA A 258 13.10 -31.46 -14.67
N ALA A 259 13.98 -30.46 -14.79
CA ALA A 259 13.58 -29.11 -15.18
C ALA A 259 13.62 -28.96 -16.71
N SER A 260 12.58 -29.45 -17.39
CA SER A 260 12.37 -29.22 -18.83
C SER A 260 11.07 -28.50 -19.15
N ASP A 261 10.34 -27.94 -18.17
CA ASP A 261 9.04 -27.31 -18.43
C ASP A 261 8.74 -26.10 -17.54
N VAL A 262 9.21 -24.92 -17.98
CA VAL A 262 8.80 -23.59 -17.48
C VAL A 262 7.28 -23.38 -17.59
N SER A 263 6.61 -24.14 -18.46
CA SER A 263 5.16 -24.17 -18.67
C SER A 263 4.37 -24.65 -17.43
N ARG A 264 4.93 -25.59 -16.65
CA ARG A 264 4.26 -26.18 -15.48
C ARG A 264 4.17 -25.23 -14.28
N ALA A 265 5.18 -24.38 -14.09
CA ALA A 265 5.22 -23.42 -12.98
C ALA A 265 4.13 -22.33 -13.11
N ARG A 266 3.87 -21.86 -14.34
CA ARG A 266 2.79 -20.88 -14.62
C ARG A 266 1.40 -21.46 -14.31
N LEU A 267 1.18 -22.74 -14.62
CA LEU A 267 -0.08 -23.44 -14.37
C LEU A 267 -0.33 -23.73 -12.89
N LEU A 268 0.72 -23.97 -12.09
CA LEU A 268 0.59 -24.14 -10.64
C LEU A 268 0.24 -22.82 -9.95
N CYS A 269 0.89 -21.72 -10.33
CA CYS A 269 0.62 -20.40 -9.76
C CYS A 269 -0.82 -19.94 -10.06
N ALA A 270 -1.30 -20.15 -11.30
CA ALA A 270 -2.67 -19.81 -11.69
C ALA A 270 -3.75 -20.63 -10.96
N ARG A 271 -3.44 -21.84 -10.48
CA ARG A 271 -4.36 -22.68 -9.70
C ARG A 271 -4.39 -22.32 -8.22
N LEU A 272 -3.25 -21.95 -7.64
CA LEU A 272 -3.16 -21.52 -6.23
C LEU A 272 -3.85 -20.16 -6.01
N CYS A 273 -3.75 -19.23 -6.98
CA CYS A 273 -4.44 -17.93 -6.89
C CYS A 273 -5.96 -18.02 -7.10
N ARG A 274 -6.51 -19.13 -7.61
CA ARG A 274 -7.98 -19.33 -7.77
C ARG A 274 -8.67 -19.91 -6.54
N LEU A 275 -7.92 -20.28 -5.50
CA LEU A 275 -8.45 -20.83 -4.26
C LEU A 275 -8.68 -19.78 -3.17
N VAL A 276 -8.60 -18.49 -3.52
CA VAL A 276 -8.92 -17.34 -2.66
C VAL A 276 -9.97 -16.47 -3.32
#